data_AF-A0A516RK87-F1
#
_entry.id   AF-A0A516RK87-F1
#
_cell.length_a   1.000
_cell.length_b   1.000
_cell.length_c   1.000
_cell.angle_alpha   90.00
_cell.angle_beta   90.00
_cell.angle_gamma   90.00
#
_symmetry.space_group_name_H-M   'P 1'
#
loop_
_entity.id
_entity.type
_entity.pdbx_description
1 polymer ?
#
loop_
_entity_poly.entity_id
_entity_poly.type
_entity_poly.pdbx_seq_one_letter_code
_entity_poly.pdbx_strand_id
1 'polypeptide(L)'
;MVWVEESAGDGGVVSGGASERLPTVLTVACEGGGSAAVTMKGQDGVQVAEFTVDCPKGSAGVGSVSMDPGVVPRGSFSVGVDTSTQDIRWALTVTQPE
;
A
#
# COMPACT_ATOMS: atom_id res chain seq x y z
N MET A 1 -2.01 10.92 -5.69
CA MET A 1 -1.20 9.81 -6.21
C MET A 1 0.13 9.77 -5.48
N VAL A 2 0.64 8.57 -5.19
CA VAL A 2 1.90 8.35 -4.47
C VAL A 2 2.66 7.19 -5.10
N TRP A 3 3.98 7.28 -5.10
CA TRP A 3 4.87 6.20 -5.52
C TRP A 3 6.09 6.14 -4.59
N VAL A 4 6.42 4.93 -4.14
CA VAL A 4 7.67 4.57 -3.47
C VAL A 4 8.40 3.63 -4.42
N GLU A 5 9.57 4.05 -4.91
CA GLU A 5 10.32 3.32 -5.92
C GLU A 5 10.90 2.01 -5.40
N GLU A 6 11.61 2.05 -4.27
CA GLU A 6 12.06 0.85 -3.55
C GLU A 6 12.28 1.21 -2.07
N SER A 7 11.93 0.28 -1.19
CA SER A 7 12.27 0.28 0.24
C SER A 7 12.57 -1.14 0.69
N ALA A 8 13.27 -1.31 1.82
CA ALA A 8 13.57 -2.62 2.40
C ALA A 8 13.09 -2.68 3.86
N GLY A 9 12.60 -3.86 4.26
CA GLY A 9 12.03 -4.07 5.59
C GLY A 9 10.74 -3.30 5.82
N ASP A 10 10.45 -2.99 7.09
CA ASP A 10 9.22 -2.29 7.46
C ASP A 10 9.25 -0.82 7.02
N GLY A 11 8.10 -0.25 6.70
CA GLY A 11 8.01 1.15 6.32
C GLY A 11 6.61 1.59 5.93
N GLY A 12 6.54 2.61 5.07
CA GLY A 12 5.25 3.15 4.63
C GLY A 12 5.35 4.55 4.05
N VAL A 13 4.18 5.15 3.83
CA VAL A 13 4.05 6.50 3.28
C VAL A 13 2.82 7.19 3.82
N VAL A 14 2.87 8.52 3.90
CA VAL A 14 1.72 9.39 4.19
C VAL A 14 1.47 10.28 2.98
N SER A 15 0.22 10.45 2.61
CA SER A 15 -0.19 11.37 1.54
C SER A 15 -1.12 12.44 2.06
N GLY A 16 -1.02 13.63 1.46
CA GLY A 16 -1.82 14.80 1.85
C GLY A 16 -3.25 14.84 1.29
N GLY A 17 -3.69 13.86 0.49
CA GLY A 17 -5.00 13.94 -0.14
C GLY A 17 -5.40 12.73 -0.99
N ALA A 18 -6.59 12.19 -0.72
CA ALA A 18 -7.37 11.37 -1.64
C ALA A 18 -8.67 12.10 -2.05
N SER A 19 -9.08 11.93 -3.31
CA SER A 19 -10.42 12.30 -3.78
C SER A 19 -11.46 11.29 -3.30
N GLU A 20 -12.56 11.76 -2.71
CA GLU A 20 -13.69 10.88 -2.34
C GLU A 20 -14.55 10.47 -3.55
N ARG A 21 -14.33 11.08 -4.72
CA ARG A 21 -15.14 10.86 -5.93
C ARG A 21 -14.60 9.77 -6.85
N LEU A 22 -13.33 9.40 -6.66
CA LEU A 22 -12.64 8.42 -7.49
C LEU A 22 -12.29 7.21 -6.64
N PRO A 23 -12.25 6.00 -7.23
CA PRO A 23 -11.73 4.85 -6.54
C PRO A 23 -10.26 5.09 -6.19
N THR A 24 -9.80 4.44 -5.12
CA THR A 24 -8.39 4.46 -4.73
C THR A 24 -7.84 3.05 -4.91
N VAL A 25 -6.77 2.93 -5.71
CA VAL A 25 -6.10 1.65 -5.96
C VAL A 25 -4.73 1.68 -5.31
N LEU A 26 -4.52 0.78 -4.35
CA LEU A 26 -3.24 0.56 -3.69
C LEU A 26 -2.63 -0.74 -4.24
N THR A 27 -1.42 -0.64 -4.79
CA THR A 27 -0.67 -1.77 -5.32
C THR A 27 0.70 -1.83 -4.68
N VAL A 28 1.11 -3.02 -4.26
CA VAL A 28 2.42 -3.30 -3.68
C VAL A 28 3.05 -4.45 -4.43
N ALA A 29 4.34 -4.30 -4.75
CA ALA A 29 5.18 -5.37 -5.26
C ALA A 29 6.31 -5.64 -4.27
N CYS A 30 6.69 -6.90 -4.07
CA CYS A 30 7.78 -7.25 -3.17
C CYS A 30 8.56 -8.50 -3.59
N GLU A 31 9.79 -8.61 -3.11
CA GLU A 31 10.70 -9.75 -3.32
C GLU A 31 11.58 -9.94 -2.07
N GLY A 32 11.88 -11.19 -1.70
CA GLY A 32 12.87 -11.48 -0.65
C GLY A 32 12.71 -12.82 0.07
N GLY A 33 11.63 -13.55 -0.18
CA GLY A 33 11.34 -14.84 0.45
C GLY A 33 10.65 -14.70 1.80
N GLY A 34 9.38 -14.33 1.78
CA GLY A 34 8.53 -14.15 2.95
C GLY A 34 7.21 -13.49 2.53
N SER A 35 6.71 -12.54 3.31
CA SER A 35 5.49 -11.80 3.02
C SER A 35 5.56 -10.35 3.51
N ALA A 36 4.71 -9.50 2.93
CA ALA A 36 4.48 -8.12 3.37
C ALA A 36 3.00 -7.92 3.70
N ALA A 37 2.68 -7.57 4.95
CA ALA A 37 1.36 -7.13 5.36
C ALA A 37 1.23 -5.63 5.07
N VAL A 38 0.16 -5.23 4.40
CA VAL A 38 -0.08 -3.86 3.94
C VAL A 38 -1.36 -3.36 4.55
N THR A 39 -1.30 -2.23 5.25
CA THR A 39 -2.46 -1.60 5.88
C THR A 39 -2.60 -0.16 5.40
N MET A 40 -3.81 0.24 5.03
CA MET A 40 -4.12 1.64 4.70
C MET A 40 -5.12 2.21 5.68
N LYS A 41 -4.86 3.45 6.15
CA LYS A 41 -5.71 4.18 7.08
C LYS A 41 -6.07 5.56 6.53
N GLY A 42 -7.32 5.97 6.72
CA GLY A 42 -7.79 7.33 6.44
C GLY A 42 -7.30 8.35 7.48
N GLN A 43 -7.61 9.63 7.25
CA GLN A 43 -7.20 10.75 8.10
C GLN A 43 -7.67 10.63 9.57
N ASP A 44 -8.82 10.00 9.78
CA ASP A 44 -9.41 9.69 11.09
C ASP A 44 -8.75 8.50 11.79
N GLY A 45 -7.75 7.87 11.15
CA GLY A 45 -7.07 6.68 11.66
C GLY A 45 -7.83 5.38 11.43
N VAL A 46 -8.99 5.43 10.77
CA VAL A 46 -9.79 4.24 10.44
C VAL A 46 -9.09 3.45 9.35
N GLN A 47 -8.95 2.14 9.58
CA GLN A 47 -8.42 1.22 8.58
C GLN A 47 -9.44 1.01 7.47
N VAL A 48 -9.00 1.25 6.23
CA VAL A 48 -9.84 1.18 5.03
C VAL A 48 -9.45 0.04 4.10
N ALA A 49 -8.22 -0.48 4.24
CA ALA A 49 -7.77 -1.68 3.55
C ALA A 49 -6.67 -2.40 4.34
N GLU A 50 -6.65 -3.71 4.23
CA GLU A 50 -5.60 -4.60 4.73
C GLU A 50 -5.49 -5.80 3.79
N PHE A 51 -4.27 -6.13 3.38
CA PHE A 51 -3.97 -7.34 2.61
C PHE A 51 -2.52 -7.75 2.78
N THR A 52 -2.23 -9.02 2.50
CA THR A 52 -0.87 -9.57 2.55
C THR A 52 -0.41 -9.93 1.14
N VAL A 53 0.85 -9.65 0.83
CA VAL A 53 1.50 -10.02 -0.42
C VAL A 53 2.58 -11.06 -0.12
N ASP A 54 2.54 -12.20 -0.81
CA ASP A 54 3.64 -13.15 -0.78
C ASP A 54 4.83 -12.58 -1.56
N CYS A 55 6.02 -12.57 -0.96
CA CYS A 55 7.24 -12.03 -1.55
C CYS A 55 8.18 -13.19 -1.89
N PRO A 56 8.07 -13.83 -3.08
CA PRO A 56 8.95 -14.93 -3.46
C PRO A 56 10.42 -14.50 -3.56
N LYS A 57 11.34 -15.47 -3.66
CA LYS A 57 12.76 -15.21 -3.96
C LYS A 57 12.97 -15.26 -5.47
N GLY A 58 13.70 -14.30 -6.03
CA GLY A 58 14.08 -14.28 -7.45
C GLY A 58 12.98 -13.84 -8.41
N SER A 59 11.83 -13.39 -7.88
CA SER A 59 10.73 -12.80 -8.66
C SER A 59 9.91 -11.86 -7.78
N ALA A 60 9.15 -10.97 -8.40
CA ALA A 60 8.25 -10.07 -7.68
C ALA A 60 6.89 -10.73 -7.46
N GLY A 61 6.45 -10.76 -6.20
CA GLY A 61 5.05 -10.92 -5.86
C GLY A 61 4.34 -9.57 -5.95
N VAL A 62 3.05 -9.57 -6.32
CA VAL A 62 2.26 -8.35 -6.48
C VAL A 62 0.89 -8.56 -5.84
N GLY A 63 0.48 -7.61 -5.00
CA GLY A 63 -0.86 -7.53 -4.44
C GLY A 63 -1.47 -6.15 -4.71
N SER A 64 -2.78 -6.13 -4.91
CA SER A 64 -3.52 -4.89 -5.16
C SER A 64 -4.90 -4.97 -4.53
N VAL A 65 -5.36 -3.83 -4.02
CA VAL A 65 -6.73 -3.65 -3.54
C VAL A 65 -7.30 -2.37 -4.14
N SER A 66 -8.53 -2.46 -4.61
CA SER A 66 -9.31 -1.30 -5.06
C SER A 66 -10.35 -0.98 -4.00
N MET A 67 -10.42 0.28 -3.62
CA MET A 67 -11.40 0.84 -2.70
C MET A 67 -12.34 1.73 -3.49
N ASP A 68 -13.64 1.50 -3.34
CA ASP A 68 -14.68 2.28 -4.00
C ASP A 68 -14.62 3.77 -3.59
N PRO A 69 -15.13 4.68 -4.43
CA PRO A 69 -15.28 6.08 -4.08
C PRO A 69 -15.94 6.26 -2.70
N GLY A 70 -15.36 7.15 -1.87
CA GLY A 70 -15.85 7.46 -0.53
C GLY A 70 -15.39 6.50 0.58
N VAL A 71 -14.80 5.34 0.25
CA VAL A 71 -14.20 4.44 1.25
C VAL A 71 -12.98 5.07 1.89
N VAL A 72 -12.10 5.67 1.09
CA VAL A 72 -11.02 6.52 1.58
C VAL A 72 -11.59 7.92 1.74
N PRO A 73 -11.78 8.44 2.97
CA PRO A 73 -12.37 9.75 3.17
C PRO A 73 -11.51 10.84 2.53
N ARG A 74 -12.14 11.95 2.16
CA ARG A 74 -11.40 13.13 1.70
C ARG A 74 -10.42 13.58 2.78
N GLY A 75 -9.15 13.70 2.42
CA GLY A 75 -8.10 14.14 3.34
C GLY A 75 -6.84 13.29 3.21
N SER A 76 -6.00 13.35 4.23
CA SER A 76 -4.78 12.55 4.28
C SER A 76 -5.08 11.06 4.44
N PHE A 77 -4.11 10.24 4.06
CA PHE A 77 -4.10 8.82 4.35
C PHE A 77 -2.68 8.36 4.61
N SER A 78 -2.54 7.20 5.28
CA SER A 78 -1.27 6.52 5.45
C SER A 78 -1.36 5.09 4.93
N VAL A 79 -0.24 4.58 4.43
CA VAL A 79 -0.06 3.15 4.13
C VAL A 79 1.16 2.67 4.91
N GLY A 80 0.97 1.61 5.70
CA GLY A 80 2.03 0.88 6.39
C GLY A 80 2.32 -0.43 5.65
N VAL A 81 3.59 -0.81 5.65
CA VAL A 81 4.09 -2.08 5.12
C VAL A 81 4.92 -2.74 6.22
N ASP A 82 4.45 -3.89 6.70
CA ASP A 82 5.09 -4.70 7.72
C ASP A 82 5.58 -6.00 7.08
N THR A 83 6.90 -6.18 7.03
CA THR A 83 7.54 -7.30 6.34
C THR A 83 7.87 -8.43 7.30
N SER A 84 7.81 -9.68 6.83
CA SER A 84 8.20 -10.83 7.65
C SER A 84 9.70 -10.87 7.97
N THR A 85 10.52 -10.24 7.12
CA THR A 85 11.98 -10.10 7.30
C THR A 85 12.46 -8.76 6.74
N GLN A 86 13.48 -8.19 7.35
CA GLN A 86 14.00 -6.86 6.99
C GLN A 86 14.73 -6.81 5.64
N ASP A 87 15.04 -7.97 5.05
CA ASP A 87 15.68 -8.08 3.73
C ASP A 87 14.67 -8.04 2.57
N ILE A 88 13.36 -8.07 2.86
CA ILE A 88 12.33 -7.97 1.83
C ILE A 88 12.35 -6.55 1.25
N ARG A 89 12.50 -6.47 -0.07
CA ARG A 89 12.39 -5.23 -0.83
C ARG A 89 10.99 -5.09 -1.36
N TRP A 90 10.45 -3.89 -1.34
CA TRP A 90 9.12 -3.59 -1.83
C TRP A 90 9.04 -2.22 -2.49
N ALA A 91 8.05 -2.10 -3.38
CA ALA A 91 7.65 -0.87 -4.03
C ALA A 91 6.13 -0.71 -3.89
N LEU A 92 5.64 0.53 -3.87
CA LEU A 92 4.23 0.82 -3.64
C LEU A 92 3.75 1.94 -4.54
N THR A 93 2.51 1.82 -5.03
CA THR A 93 1.81 2.93 -5.67
C THR A 93 0.38 3.05 -5.14
N VAL A 94 -0.09 4.30 -5.05
CA VAL A 94 -1.49 4.65 -4.83
C VAL A 94 -1.97 5.55 -5.96
N THR A 95 -3.00 5.11 -6.68
CA THR A 95 -3.57 5.81 -7.83
C THR A 95 -5.07 6.04 -7.65
N GLN A 96 -5.60 7.04 -8.36
CA GLN A 96 -7.03 7.32 -8.43
C GLN A 96 -7.41 7.49 -9.90
N PRO A 97 -7.81 6.41 -10.60
CA PRO A 97 -8.19 6.49 -12.00
C PRO A 97 -9.49 7.30 -12.15
N GLU A 98 -9.60 8.02 -13.27
CA GLU A 98 -10.77 8.83 -13.67
C GLU A 98 -11.86 8.03 -14.39
#